data_AF-A0A257RNY0-F1
#
_entry.id   AF-A0A257RNY0-F1
#
_cell.length_a   1.000
_cell.length_b   1.000
_cell.length_c   1.000
_cell.angle_alpha   90.00
_cell.angle_beta   90.00
_cell.angle_gamma   90.00
#
_symmetry.space_group_name_H-M   'P 1'
#
loop_
_entity.id
_entity.type
_entity.pdbx_description
1 polymer ?
#
loop_
_entity_poly.entity_id
_entity_poly.type
_entity_poly.pdbx_seq_one_letter_code
_entity_poly.pdbx_strand_id
1 'polypeptide(L)'
;NTRDRIVHAACDALTDVGVGGVTVAFVARRARVSSALVHYHFATKQRLLVEAALTLARRRADSRVAALETGSGLAGLDAVWTALVAGTGAPAERAWPDLVLVSRGDAAVRVALGVERDRERSRMGGPLARLLESLGSRPHLPAEDLAAVVGTFLDGASASLASGVSPDDVRASYDAFWLALVALGQAAVTPARAGAPGPRTRPRPAPDPPGGSPRSGPGAGAGAPARPGSPARPRRRARPPSAATAHRGARVCGAADARGGGARHRS
;
A
#
# COMPACT_ATOMS: atom_id res chain seq x y z
N ASN A 1 6.42 -22.07 -21.64
CA ASN A 1 7.87 -22.20 -21.95
C ASN A 1 8.58 -22.90 -20.79
N THR A 2 9.74 -23.56 -20.97
CA THR A 2 10.54 -24.17 -19.87
C THR A 2 10.94 -23.13 -18.83
N ARG A 3 11.31 -21.91 -19.27
CA ARG A 3 11.62 -20.79 -18.35
C ARG A 3 10.45 -20.52 -17.40
N ASP A 4 9.23 -20.41 -17.93
CA ASP A 4 8.02 -20.12 -17.13
C ASP A 4 7.72 -21.25 -16.13
N ARG A 5 7.92 -22.51 -16.53
CA ARG A 5 7.76 -23.66 -15.62
C ARG A 5 8.70 -23.57 -14.43
N ILE A 6 9.95 -23.16 -14.66
CA ILE A 6 10.94 -22.96 -13.59
C ILE A 6 10.53 -21.80 -12.68
N VAL A 7 10.08 -20.67 -13.24
CA VAL A 7 9.59 -19.53 -12.44
C VAL A 7 8.38 -19.93 -11.61
N HIS A 8 7.42 -20.66 -12.20
CA HIS A 8 6.24 -21.12 -11.49
C HIS A 8 6.60 -22.05 -10.33
N ALA A 9 7.50 -23.02 -10.56
CA ALA A 9 8.00 -23.88 -9.50
C ALA A 9 8.76 -23.10 -8.41
N ALA A 10 9.46 -22.01 -8.75
CA ALA A 10 10.08 -21.13 -7.77
C ALA A 10 9.05 -20.32 -6.97
N CYS A 11 7.97 -19.84 -7.61
CA CYS A 11 6.86 -19.16 -6.91
C CYS A 11 6.20 -20.08 -5.89
N ASP A 12 5.95 -21.32 -6.28
CA ASP A 12 5.40 -22.33 -5.36
C ASP A 12 6.38 -22.61 -4.21
N ALA A 13 7.66 -22.80 -4.52
CA ALA A 13 8.68 -23.04 -3.49
C ALA A 13 8.77 -21.88 -2.49
N LEU A 14 8.67 -20.63 -2.96
CA LEU A 14 8.62 -19.45 -2.09
C LEU A 14 7.42 -19.47 -1.16
N THR A 15 6.26 -19.90 -1.66
CA THR A 15 5.01 -19.97 -0.88
C THR A 15 5.03 -21.12 0.14
N ASP A 16 5.68 -22.24 -0.20
CA ASP A 16 5.66 -23.47 0.59
C ASP A 16 6.73 -23.47 1.70
N VAL A 17 7.95 -23.04 1.41
CA VAL A 17 9.11 -23.17 2.32
C VAL A 17 9.81 -21.85 2.64
N GLY A 18 9.28 -20.72 2.15
CA GLY A 18 9.87 -19.39 2.32
C GLY A 18 11.19 -19.22 1.57
N VAL A 19 11.69 -17.99 1.49
CA VAL A 19 12.92 -17.65 0.72
C VAL A 19 14.16 -18.46 1.17
N GLY A 20 14.32 -18.67 2.49
CA GLY A 20 15.45 -19.40 3.05
C GLY A 20 15.52 -20.86 2.63
N GLY A 21 14.37 -21.51 2.45
CA GLY A 21 14.26 -22.93 2.06
C GLY A 21 14.43 -23.19 0.56
N VAL A 22 14.31 -22.17 -0.30
CA VAL A 22 14.40 -22.36 -1.76
C VAL A 22 15.84 -22.63 -2.18
N THR A 23 16.08 -23.72 -2.92
CA THR A 23 17.37 -24.01 -3.56
C THR A 23 17.17 -24.31 -5.05
N VAL A 24 18.22 -24.15 -5.86
CA VAL A 24 18.17 -24.48 -7.30
C VAL A 24 17.78 -25.94 -7.51
N ALA A 25 18.34 -26.87 -6.72
CA ALA A 25 17.99 -28.28 -6.78
C ALA A 25 16.52 -28.54 -6.41
N PHE A 26 16.00 -27.86 -5.39
CA PHE A 26 14.59 -27.95 -5.01
C PHE A 26 13.67 -27.49 -6.14
N VAL A 27 13.96 -26.33 -6.75
CA VAL A 27 13.17 -25.80 -7.87
C VAL A 27 13.29 -26.70 -9.11
N ALA A 28 14.50 -27.18 -9.44
CA ALA A 28 14.71 -28.07 -10.58
C ALA A 28 13.87 -29.35 -10.47
N ARG A 29 13.89 -29.98 -9.29
CA ARG A 29 13.06 -31.16 -8.99
C ARG A 29 11.57 -30.85 -9.15
N ARG A 30 11.08 -29.74 -8.58
CA ARG A 30 9.67 -29.34 -8.68
C ARG A 30 9.25 -29.02 -10.11
N ALA A 31 10.12 -28.34 -10.86
CA ALA A 31 9.91 -28.03 -12.27
C ALA A 31 10.06 -29.25 -13.20
N ARG A 32 10.53 -30.40 -12.69
CA ARG A 32 10.86 -31.61 -13.46
C ARG A 32 11.89 -31.33 -14.56
N VAL A 33 12.99 -30.69 -14.19
CA VAL A 33 14.15 -30.36 -15.05
C VAL A 33 15.46 -30.62 -14.30
N SER A 34 16.59 -30.62 -15.01
CA SER A 34 17.91 -30.70 -14.39
C SER A 34 18.34 -29.35 -13.78
N SER A 35 19.19 -29.38 -12.75
CA SER A 35 19.78 -28.16 -12.19
C SER A 35 20.59 -27.38 -13.22
N ALA A 36 21.24 -28.08 -14.17
CA ALA A 36 21.96 -27.45 -15.28
C ALA A 36 21.02 -26.62 -16.17
N LEU A 37 19.80 -27.11 -16.45
CA LEU A 37 18.81 -26.36 -17.23
C LEU A 37 18.27 -25.13 -16.47
N VAL A 38 18.19 -25.20 -15.14
CA VAL A 38 17.87 -24.02 -14.31
C VAL A 38 18.99 -22.98 -14.42
N HIS A 39 20.26 -23.38 -14.29
CA HIS A 39 21.39 -22.47 -14.42
C HIS A 39 21.52 -21.86 -15.82
N TYR A 40 21.16 -22.62 -16.86
CA TYR A 40 21.06 -22.12 -18.23
C TYR A 40 20.06 -20.96 -18.36
N HIS A 41 18.87 -21.08 -17.79
CA HIS A 41 17.86 -20.02 -17.84
C HIS A 41 18.09 -18.90 -16.81
N PHE A 42 18.70 -19.22 -15.67
CA PHE A 42 18.91 -18.32 -14.55
C PHE A 42 20.34 -18.48 -14.05
N ALA A 43 21.22 -17.59 -14.50
CA ALA A 43 22.65 -17.62 -14.18
C ALA A 43 22.94 -17.74 -12.66
N THR A 44 22.06 -17.22 -11.80
CA THR A 44 22.19 -17.34 -10.34
C THR A 44 20.85 -17.67 -9.68
N LYS A 45 20.91 -18.31 -8.50
CA LYS A 45 19.76 -18.50 -7.60
C LYS A 45 19.05 -17.17 -7.33
N GLN A 46 19.83 -16.11 -7.10
CA GLN A 46 19.33 -14.77 -6.83
C GLN A 46 18.44 -14.24 -7.96
N ARG A 47 18.86 -14.40 -9.22
CA ARG A 47 18.06 -13.98 -10.37
C ARG A 47 16.74 -14.74 -10.46
N LEU A 48 16.75 -16.04 -10.20
CA LEU A 48 15.53 -16.83 -10.14
C LEU A 48 14.59 -16.36 -9.03
N LEU A 49 15.11 -16.07 -7.83
CA LEU A 49 14.31 -15.58 -6.71
C LEU A 49 13.69 -14.21 -7.01
N VAL A 50 14.44 -13.29 -7.61
CA VAL A 50 13.93 -11.97 -8.02
C VAL A 50 12.80 -12.11 -9.04
N GLU A 51 12.96 -12.96 -10.04
CA GLU A 51 11.93 -13.20 -11.06
C GLU A 51 10.67 -13.84 -10.48
N ALA A 52 10.83 -14.78 -9.53
CA ALA A 52 9.70 -15.39 -8.84
C ALA A 52 8.98 -14.40 -7.91
N ALA A 53 9.73 -13.58 -7.17
CA ALA A 53 9.18 -12.50 -6.34
C ALA A 53 8.39 -11.48 -7.17
N LEU A 54 8.94 -11.06 -8.32
CA LEU A 54 8.24 -10.19 -9.29
C LEU A 54 6.96 -10.84 -9.79
N THR A 55 7.00 -12.13 -10.12
CA THR A 55 5.83 -12.86 -10.60
C THR A 55 4.72 -12.93 -9.55
N LEU A 56 5.07 -13.17 -8.28
CA LEU A 56 4.11 -13.17 -7.17
C LEU A 56 3.54 -11.77 -6.93
N ALA A 57 4.39 -10.74 -6.88
CA ALA A 57 3.98 -9.35 -6.74
C ALA A 57 3.03 -8.92 -7.86
N ARG A 58 3.33 -9.34 -9.10
CA ARG A 58 2.50 -9.09 -10.28
C ARG A 58 1.13 -9.74 -10.16
N ARG A 59 1.06 -11.01 -9.78
CA ARG A 59 -0.21 -11.74 -9.59
C ARG A 59 -1.09 -11.10 -8.51
N ARG A 60 -0.48 -10.63 -7.41
CA ARG A 60 -1.15 -9.87 -6.36
C ARG A 60 -1.75 -8.57 -6.93
N ALA A 61 -0.94 -7.77 -7.62
CA ALA A 61 -1.37 -6.52 -8.23
C ALA A 61 -2.49 -6.73 -9.27
N ASP A 62 -2.36 -7.75 -10.13
CA ASP A 62 -3.34 -8.08 -11.16
C ASP A 62 -4.69 -8.46 -10.53
N SER A 63 -4.69 -9.18 -9.41
CA SER A 63 -5.91 -9.54 -8.67
C SER A 63 -6.64 -8.29 -8.13
N ARG A 64 -5.89 -7.30 -7.64
CA ARG A 64 -6.45 -6.03 -7.13
C ARG A 64 -7.02 -5.17 -8.24
N VAL A 65 -6.30 -5.05 -9.35
CA VAL A 65 -6.77 -4.31 -10.53
C VAL A 65 -8.05 -4.95 -11.07
N ALA A 66 -8.08 -6.28 -11.21
CA ALA A 66 -9.27 -6.99 -11.66
C ALA A 66 -10.48 -6.79 -10.73
N ALA A 67 -10.26 -6.75 -9.42
CA ALA A 67 -11.33 -6.49 -8.46
C ALA A 67 -11.96 -5.10 -8.63
N LEU A 68 -11.15 -4.07 -8.90
CA LEU A 68 -11.64 -2.72 -9.21
C LEU A 68 -12.42 -2.64 -10.52
N GLU A 69 -12.16 -3.54 -11.47
CA GLU A 69 -12.83 -3.59 -12.77
C GLU A 69 -14.11 -4.44 -12.78
N THR A 70 -14.38 -5.17 -11.70
CA THR A 70 -15.49 -6.14 -11.63
C THR A 70 -16.87 -5.48 -11.57
N GLY A 71 -16.97 -4.25 -11.04
CA GLY A 71 -18.26 -3.57 -10.87
C GLY A 71 -18.13 -2.07 -10.68
N SER A 72 -19.27 -1.41 -10.46
CA SER A 72 -19.38 0.03 -10.22
C SER A 72 -20.24 0.33 -8.99
N GLY A 73 -20.22 1.58 -8.52
CA GLY A 73 -20.93 2.01 -7.33
C GLY A 73 -20.54 1.19 -6.10
N LEU A 74 -21.52 0.92 -5.23
CA LEU A 74 -21.32 0.11 -4.03
C LEU A 74 -21.00 -1.36 -4.37
N ALA A 75 -21.58 -1.90 -5.45
CA ALA A 75 -21.29 -3.26 -5.90
C ALA A 75 -19.82 -3.45 -6.30
N GLY A 76 -19.17 -2.41 -6.85
CA GLY A 76 -17.74 -2.41 -7.12
C GLY A 76 -16.90 -2.44 -5.84
N LEU A 77 -17.32 -1.71 -4.79
CA LEU A 77 -16.67 -1.80 -3.47
C LEU A 77 -16.86 -3.18 -2.83
N ASP A 78 -18.04 -3.79 -2.97
CA ASP A 78 -18.25 -5.16 -2.47
C ASP A 78 -17.43 -6.20 -3.25
N ALA A 79 -17.19 -5.99 -4.56
CA ALA A 79 -16.31 -6.84 -5.35
C ALA A 79 -14.85 -6.76 -4.87
N VAL A 80 -14.36 -5.55 -4.57
CA VAL A 80 -13.03 -5.34 -3.98
C VAL A 80 -12.92 -6.00 -2.60
N TRP A 81 -13.94 -5.87 -1.75
CA TRP A 81 -14.01 -6.56 -0.46
C TRP A 81 -13.97 -8.09 -0.62
N THR A 82 -14.78 -8.63 -1.53
CA THR A 82 -14.85 -10.07 -1.80
C THR A 82 -13.50 -10.61 -2.27
N ALA A 83 -12.84 -9.90 -3.18
CA ALA A 83 -11.51 -10.26 -3.66
C ALA A 83 -10.46 -10.19 -2.56
N LEU A 84 -10.54 -9.21 -1.65
CA LEU A 84 -9.63 -9.08 -0.51
C LEU A 84 -9.76 -10.29 0.44
N VAL A 85 -10.98 -10.66 0.82
CA VAL A 85 -11.24 -11.80 1.71
C VAL A 85 -10.82 -13.12 1.06
N ALA A 86 -11.23 -13.36 -0.18
CA ALA A 86 -10.86 -14.57 -0.92
C ALA A 86 -9.34 -14.64 -1.18
N GLY A 87 -8.70 -13.49 -1.35
CA GLY A 87 -7.28 -13.34 -1.61
C GLY A 87 -6.40 -13.82 -0.45
N THR A 88 -6.87 -13.78 0.80
CA THR A 88 -6.07 -14.17 1.99
C THR A 88 -5.45 -15.56 1.89
N GLY A 89 -6.11 -16.51 1.23
CA GLY A 89 -5.59 -17.86 0.99
C GLY A 89 -4.69 -17.99 -0.26
N ALA A 90 -4.70 -17.00 -1.15
CA ALA A 90 -4.01 -17.05 -2.43
C ALA A 90 -2.48 -17.08 -2.24
N PRO A 91 -1.73 -17.90 -3.00
CA PRO A 91 -0.28 -17.99 -2.88
C PRO A 91 0.46 -16.65 -2.96
N ALA A 92 0.05 -15.79 -3.89
CA ALA A 92 0.64 -14.46 -4.08
C ALA A 92 0.41 -13.53 -2.88
N GLU A 93 -0.75 -13.64 -2.25
CA GLU A 93 -1.12 -12.86 -1.07
C GLU A 93 -0.32 -13.32 0.16
N ARG A 94 -0.27 -14.64 0.39
CA ARG A 94 0.46 -15.25 1.51
C ARG A 94 1.97 -15.05 1.43
N ALA A 95 2.54 -15.03 0.23
CA ALA A 95 3.97 -14.81 0.05
C ALA A 95 4.40 -13.36 0.29
N TRP A 96 3.47 -12.39 0.23
CA TRP A 96 3.82 -10.97 0.26
C TRP A 96 4.56 -10.51 1.54
N PRO A 97 4.13 -10.86 2.77
CA PRO A 97 4.86 -10.50 3.99
C PRO A 97 6.31 -11.02 4.01
N ASP A 98 6.54 -12.25 3.54
CA ASP A 98 7.87 -12.86 3.47
C ASP A 98 8.76 -12.14 2.46
N LEU A 99 8.21 -11.78 1.30
CA LEU A 99 8.92 -10.99 0.29
C LEU A 99 9.32 -9.60 0.82
N VAL A 100 8.42 -8.94 1.57
CA VAL A 100 8.72 -7.66 2.23
C VAL A 100 9.84 -7.84 3.25
N LEU A 101 9.80 -8.89 4.07
CA LEU A 101 10.84 -9.17 5.05
C LEU A 101 12.21 -9.39 4.38
N VAL A 102 12.25 -10.19 3.31
CA VAL A 102 13.46 -10.50 2.54
C VAL A 102 14.06 -9.27 1.87
N SER A 103 13.21 -8.36 1.37
CA SER A 103 13.66 -7.11 0.75
C SER A 103 14.51 -6.22 1.67
N ARG A 104 14.45 -6.41 3.00
CA ARG A 104 15.29 -5.69 3.96
C ARG A 104 16.77 -6.04 3.80
N GLY A 105 17.08 -7.32 3.55
CA GLY A 105 18.44 -7.81 3.38
C GLY A 105 18.89 -7.89 1.92
N ASP A 106 17.95 -7.82 0.97
CA ASP A 106 18.19 -8.07 -0.44
C ASP A 106 17.81 -6.87 -1.30
N ALA A 107 18.82 -6.16 -1.81
CA ALA A 107 18.61 -4.98 -2.64
C ALA A 107 17.94 -5.29 -3.98
N ALA A 108 18.22 -6.46 -4.57
CA ALA A 108 17.65 -6.83 -5.85
C ALA A 108 16.15 -7.11 -5.71
N VAL A 109 15.76 -7.84 -4.66
CA VAL A 109 14.33 -8.06 -4.34
C VAL A 109 13.63 -6.73 -4.02
N ARG A 110 14.25 -5.86 -3.22
CA ARG A 110 13.66 -4.55 -2.88
C ARG A 110 13.39 -3.68 -4.11
N VAL A 111 14.37 -3.56 -5.00
CA VAL A 111 14.20 -2.81 -6.26
C VAL A 111 13.09 -3.43 -7.10
N ALA A 112 13.08 -4.76 -7.21
CA ALA A 112 12.07 -5.48 -7.98
C ALA A 112 10.64 -5.27 -7.44
N LEU A 113 10.44 -5.36 -6.13
CA LEU A 113 9.14 -5.09 -5.52
C LEU A 113 8.73 -3.61 -5.67
N GLY A 114 9.68 -2.68 -5.61
CA GLY A 114 9.43 -1.25 -5.87
C GLY A 114 8.94 -1.01 -7.29
N VAL A 115 9.58 -1.64 -8.29
CA VAL A 115 9.16 -1.55 -9.70
C VAL A 115 7.74 -2.08 -9.89
N GLU A 116 7.37 -3.21 -9.29
CA GLU A 116 6.00 -3.69 -9.40
C GLU A 116 4.98 -2.86 -8.62
N ARG A 117 5.36 -2.28 -7.47
CA ARG A 117 4.52 -1.29 -6.76
C ARG A 117 4.20 -0.08 -7.62
N ASP A 118 5.19 0.46 -8.33
CA ASP A 118 4.97 1.58 -9.23
C ASP A 118 4.06 1.19 -10.40
N ARG A 119 4.25 -0.01 -10.97
CA ARG A 119 3.40 -0.53 -12.04
C ARG A 119 1.97 -0.81 -11.58
N GLU A 120 1.79 -1.32 -10.36
CA GLU A 120 0.49 -1.53 -9.73
C GLU A 120 -0.22 -0.19 -9.58
N ARG A 121 0.46 0.82 -9.02
CA ARG A 121 -0.07 2.20 -8.88
C ARG A 121 -0.59 2.75 -10.20
N SER A 122 0.22 2.73 -11.26
CA SER A 122 -0.19 3.26 -12.57
C SER A 122 -1.36 2.47 -13.17
N ARG A 123 -1.43 1.14 -12.96
CA ARG A 123 -2.52 0.30 -13.48
C ARG A 123 -3.82 0.42 -12.70
N MET A 124 -3.76 0.67 -11.39
CA MET A 124 -4.93 0.86 -10.54
C MET A 124 -5.62 2.21 -10.76
N GLY A 125 -4.87 3.26 -11.15
CA GLY A 125 -5.38 4.64 -11.22
C GLY A 125 -6.64 4.80 -12.08
N GLY A 126 -6.66 4.22 -13.28
CA GLY A 126 -7.80 4.30 -14.19
C GLY A 126 -9.06 3.60 -13.65
N PRO A 127 -9.00 2.30 -13.32
CA PRO A 127 -10.12 1.57 -12.68
C PRO A 127 -10.64 2.24 -11.42
N LEU A 128 -9.73 2.71 -10.54
CA LEU A 128 -10.10 3.38 -9.30
C LEU A 128 -10.84 4.69 -9.53
N ALA A 129 -10.37 5.52 -10.48
CA ALA A 129 -11.05 6.75 -10.84
C ALA A 129 -12.48 6.50 -11.35
N ARG A 130 -12.67 5.49 -12.21
CA ARG A 130 -14.00 5.10 -12.71
C ARG A 130 -14.93 4.63 -11.59
N LEU A 131 -14.41 3.84 -10.64
CA LEU A 131 -15.18 3.36 -9.50
C LEU A 131 -15.64 4.54 -8.63
N LEU A 132 -14.74 5.45 -8.27
CA LEU A 132 -15.08 6.63 -7.47
C LEU A 132 -16.05 7.57 -8.20
N GLU A 133 -15.88 7.76 -9.50
CA GLU A 133 -16.77 8.57 -10.32
C GLU A 133 -18.19 7.98 -10.36
N SER A 134 -18.32 6.65 -10.43
CA SER A 134 -19.62 5.96 -10.33
C SER A 134 -20.29 6.08 -8.96
N LEU A 135 -19.52 6.45 -7.92
CA LEU A 135 -20.01 6.80 -6.57
C LEU A 135 -20.27 8.31 -6.43
N GLY A 136 -20.19 9.08 -7.52
CA GLY A 136 -20.35 10.54 -7.51
C GLY A 136 -19.19 11.28 -6.84
N SER A 137 -18.01 10.67 -6.73
CA SER A 137 -16.82 11.26 -6.10
C SER A 137 -15.73 11.53 -7.14
N ARG A 138 -15.17 12.75 -7.10
CA ARG A 138 -14.00 13.11 -7.92
C ARG A 138 -12.94 13.81 -7.06
N PRO A 139 -12.12 13.06 -6.31
CA PRO A 139 -11.06 13.64 -5.49
C PRO A 139 -10.09 14.49 -6.33
N HIS A 140 -9.68 15.65 -5.81
CA HIS A 140 -8.68 16.54 -6.43
C HIS A 140 -7.24 16.06 -6.21
N LEU A 141 -6.99 14.77 -6.44
CA LEU A 141 -5.68 14.15 -6.35
C LEU A 141 -5.35 13.48 -7.70
N PRO A 142 -4.07 13.47 -8.12
CA PRO A 142 -3.64 12.64 -9.23
C PRO A 142 -4.07 11.19 -9.02
N ALA A 143 -4.51 10.52 -10.10
CA ALA A 143 -5.03 9.15 -10.03
C ALA A 143 -3.99 8.16 -9.47
N GLU A 144 -2.70 8.40 -9.72
CA GLU A 144 -1.62 7.59 -9.17
C GLU A 144 -1.46 7.77 -7.65
N ASP A 145 -1.59 8.99 -7.12
CA ASP A 145 -1.51 9.23 -5.68
C ASP A 145 -2.69 8.58 -4.95
N LEU A 146 -3.88 8.68 -5.56
CA LEU A 146 -5.08 8.01 -5.08
C LEU A 146 -4.92 6.49 -5.07
N ALA A 147 -4.37 5.92 -6.14
CA ALA A 147 -4.03 4.49 -6.21
C ALA A 147 -2.98 4.09 -5.16
N ALA A 148 -1.99 4.95 -4.86
CA ALA A 148 -0.99 4.67 -3.83
C ALA A 148 -1.61 4.65 -2.42
N VAL A 149 -2.53 5.56 -2.13
CA VAL A 149 -3.27 5.60 -0.85
C VAL A 149 -4.15 4.34 -0.71
N VAL A 150 -4.94 4.02 -1.73
CA VAL A 150 -5.80 2.84 -1.73
C VAL A 150 -4.97 1.56 -1.65
N GLY A 151 -3.89 1.44 -2.42
CA GLY A 151 -2.99 0.28 -2.38
C GLY A 151 -2.39 0.05 -1.00
N THR A 152 -1.92 1.11 -0.35
CA THR A 152 -1.40 1.07 1.03
C THR A 152 -2.47 0.61 2.03
N PHE A 153 -3.70 1.12 1.91
CA PHE A 153 -4.81 0.69 2.75
C PHE A 153 -5.13 -0.80 2.54
N LEU A 154 -5.24 -1.24 1.28
CA LEU A 154 -5.52 -2.63 0.95
C LEU A 154 -4.41 -3.57 1.44
N ASP A 155 -3.14 -3.15 1.46
CA ASP A 155 -2.06 -3.92 2.08
C ASP A 155 -2.30 -4.12 3.58
N GLY A 156 -2.66 -3.05 4.31
CA GLY A 156 -2.93 -3.11 5.73
C GLY A 156 -4.15 -3.98 6.06
N ALA A 157 -5.22 -3.87 5.26
CA ALA A 157 -6.41 -4.70 5.40
C ALA A 157 -6.09 -6.18 5.14
N SER A 158 -5.32 -6.48 4.08
CA SER A 158 -4.87 -7.84 3.78
C SER A 158 -4.02 -8.42 4.91
N ALA A 159 -3.08 -7.63 5.44
CA ALA A 159 -2.22 -8.04 6.55
C ALA A 159 -3.00 -8.28 7.85
N SER A 160 -4.06 -7.50 8.10
CA SER A 160 -4.95 -7.68 9.26
C SER A 160 -5.74 -8.98 9.17
N LEU A 161 -6.29 -9.29 7.99
CA LEU A 161 -6.97 -10.57 7.76
C LEU A 161 -5.99 -11.75 7.90
N ALA A 162 -4.78 -11.62 7.34
CA ALA A 162 -3.75 -12.67 7.41
C ALA A 162 -3.22 -12.90 8.85
N SER A 163 -3.31 -11.89 9.74
CA SER A 163 -2.92 -12.03 11.14
C SER A 163 -4.04 -12.56 12.04
N GLY A 164 -5.21 -12.86 11.48
CA GLY A 164 -6.34 -13.46 12.19
C GLY A 164 -7.35 -12.45 12.77
N VAL A 165 -7.27 -11.17 12.40
CA VAL A 165 -8.35 -10.22 12.69
C VAL A 165 -9.61 -10.67 11.98
N SER A 166 -10.76 -10.61 12.66
CA SER A 166 -12.02 -11.08 12.09
C SER A 166 -12.38 -10.29 10.82
N PRO A 167 -12.98 -10.94 9.80
CA PRO A 167 -13.43 -10.23 8.60
C PRO A 167 -14.38 -9.06 8.91
N ASP A 168 -15.23 -9.19 9.93
CA ASP A 168 -16.19 -8.15 10.31
C ASP A 168 -15.49 -6.89 10.87
N ASP A 169 -14.44 -7.07 11.68
CA ASP A 169 -13.65 -5.94 12.21
C ASP A 169 -12.89 -5.21 11.09
N VAL A 170 -12.32 -5.97 10.14
CA VAL A 170 -11.64 -5.38 8.97
C VAL A 170 -12.66 -4.71 8.05
N ARG A 171 -13.88 -5.27 7.92
CA ARG A 171 -14.96 -4.69 7.11
C ARG A 171 -15.36 -3.32 7.61
N ALA A 172 -15.49 -3.13 8.92
CA ALA A 172 -15.79 -1.82 9.50
C ALA A 172 -14.76 -0.75 9.11
N SER A 173 -13.46 -1.09 9.15
CA SER A 173 -12.37 -0.20 8.72
C SER A 173 -12.37 0.05 7.21
N TYR A 174 -12.71 -0.97 6.42
CA TYR A 174 -12.88 -0.90 4.97
C TYR A 174 -13.99 0.07 4.57
N ASP A 175 -15.18 -0.07 5.16
CA ASP A 175 -16.32 0.79 4.87
C ASP A 175 -16.02 2.24 5.29
N ALA A 176 -15.42 2.45 6.46
CA ALA A 176 -15.01 3.78 6.93
C ALA A 176 -13.99 4.45 6.00
N PHE A 177 -13.00 3.69 5.52
CA PHE A 177 -11.99 4.19 4.57
C PHE A 177 -12.64 4.67 3.26
N TRP A 178 -13.48 3.83 2.64
CA TRP A 178 -14.13 4.19 1.38
C TRP A 178 -15.14 5.32 1.54
N LEU A 179 -15.89 5.35 2.64
CA LEU A 179 -16.80 6.46 2.94
C LEU A 179 -16.03 7.78 3.04
N ALA A 180 -14.92 7.81 3.76
CA ALA A 180 -14.08 9.01 3.87
C ALA A 180 -13.50 9.42 2.50
N LEU A 181 -13.05 8.46 1.69
CA LEU A 181 -12.50 8.72 0.37
C LEU A 181 -13.55 9.29 -0.59
N VAL A 182 -14.77 8.74 -0.58
CA VAL A 182 -15.90 9.22 -1.37
C VAL A 182 -16.28 10.64 -0.94
N ALA A 183 -16.40 10.89 0.36
CA ALA A 183 -16.74 12.20 0.91
C ALA A 183 -15.72 13.29 0.54
N LEU A 184 -14.42 12.96 0.53
CA LEU A 184 -13.36 13.89 0.10
C LEU A 184 -13.58 14.40 -1.33
N GLY A 185 -13.97 13.52 -2.26
CA GLY A 185 -14.23 13.92 -3.65
C GLY A 185 -15.62 14.53 -3.90
N GLN A 186 -16.55 14.45 -2.94
CA GLN A 186 -17.86 15.10 -3.01
C GLN A 186 -17.83 16.50 -2.42
N ALA A 187 -17.12 16.71 -1.30
CA ALA A 187 -16.96 18.03 -0.67
C ALA A 187 -16.30 19.04 -1.62
N ALA A 188 -15.38 18.56 -2.45
CA ALA A 188 -14.74 19.25 -3.56
C ALA A 188 -15.72 19.83 -4.62
N VAL A 189 -16.90 19.23 -4.78
CA VAL A 189 -17.91 19.61 -5.78
C VAL A 189 -18.90 20.65 -5.23
N THR A 190 -18.85 20.97 -3.93
CA THR A 190 -19.68 22.03 -3.36
C THR A 190 -19.32 23.36 -4.04
N PRO A 191 -20.24 24.00 -4.79
CA PRO A 191 -19.97 25.33 -5.31
C PRO A 191 -19.72 26.22 -4.08
N ALA A 192 -18.61 26.95 -4.09
CA ALA A 192 -18.47 28.11 -3.23
C ALA A 192 -19.79 28.88 -3.32
N ARG A 193 -20.51 28.98 -2.19
CA ARG A 193 -21.84 29.58 -2.12
C ARG A 193 -21.91 30.81 -3.02
N ALA A 194 -22.71 30.70 -4.08
CA ALA A 194 -23.19 31.86 -4.81
C ALA A 194 -23.83 32.82 -3.80
N GLY A 195 -23.37 34.07 -3.77
CA GLY A 195 -24.02 35.14 -3.03
C GLY A 195 -23.32 35.60 -1.75
N ALA A 196 -22.09 36.11 -1.85
CA ALA A 196 -21.77 37.30 -1.06
C ALA A 196 -22.37 38.50 -1.82
N PRO A 197 -23.23 39.34 -1.20
CA PRO A 197 -23.64 40.58 -1.85
C PRO A 197 -22.37 41.40 -2.08
N GLY A 198 -22.10 41.76 -3.34
CA GLY A 198 -21.00 42.66 -3.67
C GLY A 198 -21.08 43.94 -2.82
N PRO A 199 -19.94 44.58 -2.52
CA PRO A 199 -19.93 45.78 -1.70
C PRO A 199 -20.88 46.80 -2.31
N ARG A 200 -21.92 47.18 -1.56
CA ARG A 200 -22.84 48.27 -1.93
C ARG A 200 -21.99 49.50 -2.19
N THR A 201 -21.86 49.89 -3.46
CA THR A 201 -21.27 51.16 -3.85
C THR A 201 -22.13 52.26 -3.23
N ARG A 202 -21.58 52.97 -2.24
CA ARG A 202 -22.19 54.20 -1.72
C ARG A 202 -22.28 55.21 -2.88
N PRO A 203 -23.39 55.98 -3.00
CA PRO A 203 -23.45 57.06 -3.96
C PRO A 203 -22.36 58.09 -3.66
N ARG A 204 -21.67 58.51 -4.72
CA ARG A 204 -20.62 59.51 -4.71
C ARG A 204 -21.21 60.85 -4.22
N PRO A 205 -20.62 61.53 -3.22
CA PRO A 205 -21.10 62.85 -2.81
C PRO A 205 -20.87 63.87 -3.94
N ALA A 206 -21.80 64.81 -4.06
CA ALA A 206 -21.77 65.90 -5.04
C ALA A 206 -20.54 66.80 -4.83
N PRO A 207 -20.00 67.43 -5.89
CA PRO A 207 -18.85 68.31 -5.76
C PRO A 207 -19.20 69.64 -5.08
N ASP A 208 -18.33 70.08 -4.16
CA ASP A 208 -18.38 71.40 -3.53
C ASP A 208 -18.00 72.52 -4.54
N PRO A 209 -18.57 73.73 -4.40
CA PRO A 209 -18.26 74.87 -5.26
C PRO A 209 -16.87 75.47 -4.99
N PRO A 210 -16.29 76.20 -5.96
CA PRO A 210 -14.89 76.60 -5.94
C PRO A 210 -14.67 77.85 -5.07
N GLY A 211 -13.65 77.82 -4.22
CA GLY A 211 -13.19 79.02 -3.51
C GLY A 211 -11.83 78.84 -2.84
N GLY A 212 -10.87 79.69 -3.22
CA GLY A 212 -9.79 80.12 -2.32
C GLY A 212 -8.40 79.53 -2.55
N SER A 213 -7.54 80.33 -3.19
CA SER A 213 -6.10 80.19 -3.40
C SER A 213 -5.25 79.94 -2.12
N PRO A 214 -3.98 79.51 -2.27
CA PRO A 214 -3.24 78.75 -1.26
C PRO A 214 -2.36 79.61 -0.35
N ARG A 215 -1.96 79.05 0.80
CA ARG A 215 -0.76 79.49 1.52
C ARG A 215 0.11 78.29 1.88
N SER A 216 1.34 78.38 1.41
CA SER A 216 2.47 77.49 1.62
C SER A 216 3.05 77.60 3.03
N GLY A 217 3.62 76.51 3.54
CA GLY A 217 4.44 76.48 4.76
C GLY A 217 5.08 75.09 4.97
N PRO A 218 6.42 74.96 5.02
CA PRO A 218 7.13 73.68 4.89
C PRO A 218 7.73 73.13 6.20
N GLY A 219 8.19 71.87 6.17
CA GLY A 219 9.17 71.31 7.11
C GLY A 219 8.81 69.88 7.53
N ALA A 220 9.47 68.82 7.02
CA ALA A 220 10.83 68.34 7.30
C ALA A 220 10.89 67.30 8.43
N GLY A 221 11.67 66.24 8.22
CA GLY A 221 12.12 65.28 9.25
C GLY A 221 11.59 63.86 9.04
N ALA A 222 12.27 62.97 8.31
CA ALA A 222 13.45 62.18 8.72
C ALA A 222 13.13 61.02 9.67
N GLY A 223 13.60 59.81 9.33
CA GLY A 223 13.79 58.72 10.30
C GLY A 223 13.38 57.32 9.86
N ALA A 224 14.23 56.65 9.06
CA ALA A 224 14.40 55.19 9.12
C ALA A 224 15.14 54.80 10.43
N PRO A 225 15.45 53.52 10.79
CA PRO A 225 15.29 52.28 10.04
C PRO A 225 14.87 51.04 10.89
N ALA A 226 14.93 49.89 10.21
CA ALA A 226 14.66 48.52 10.62
C ALA A 226 15.34 47.99 11.91
N ARG A 227 14.78 46.89 12.44
CA ARG A 227 15.44 45.96 13.36
C ARG A 227 15.33 44.51 12.87
N PRO A 228 16.42 43.72 12.94
CA PRO A 228 16.45 42.28 12.68
C PRO A 228 16.64 41.42 13.96
N GLY A 229 16.51 40.09 13.82
CA GLY A 229 16.88 39.05 14.80
C GLY A 229 15.66 38.27 15.33
N SER A 230 15.63 36.95 15.48
CA SER A 230 16.70 35.94 15.65
C SER A 230 16.17 34.49 15.41
N PRO A 231 17.05 33.47 15.36
CA PRO A 231 16.76 32.13 14.85
C PRO A 231 16.65 31.00 15.91
N ALA A 232 16.24 29.82 15.41
CA ALA A 232 16.54 28.44 15.84
C ALA A 232 15.82 27.77 17.04
N ARG A 233 15.28 26.56 16.80
CA ARG A 233 15.81 25.29 17.37
C ARG A 233 15.12 24.01 16.84
N PRO A 234 15.86 22.90 16.64
CA PRO A 234 15.33 21.60 16.20
C PRO A 234 14.92 20.71 17.39
N ARG A 235 13.86 19.91 17.25
CA ARG A 235 13.46 18.89 18.26
C ARG A 235 14.07 17.51 17.95
N ARG A 236 14.54 16.90 19.04
CA ARG A 236 15.36 15.70 19.17
C ARG A 236 14.65 14.40 18.75
N ARG A 237 15.44 13.49 18.19
CA ARG A 237 15.16 12.05 18.04
C ARG A 237 15.05 11.36 19.40
N ALA A 238 14.05 10.50 19.58
CA ALA A 238 13.99 9.53 20.68
C ALA A 238 14.62 8.20 20.25
N ARG A 239 15.50 7.65 21.10
CA ARG A 239 16.05 6.27 21.05
C ARG A 239 15.02 5.29 21.65
N PRO A 240 14.97 4.02 21.20
CA PRO A 240 14.13 2.99 21.81
C PRO A 240 14.81 2.34 23.03
N PRO A 241 14.06 1.76 23.99
CA PRO A 241 14.61 0.94 25.06
C PRO A 241 14.98 -0.49 24.59
N SER A 242 16.01 -1.00 25.25
CA SER A 242 16.74 -2.25 25.04
C SER A 242 16.05 -3.46 25.68
N ALA A 243 16.33 -4.64 25.12
CA ALA A 243 15.86 -5.97 25.50
C ALA A 243 16.43 -6.50 26.84
N ALA A 244 15.60 -7.26 27.57
CA ALA A 244 16.00 -8.34 28.47
C ALA A 244 14.80 -9.30 28.68
N THR A 245 14.80 -10.51 28.10
CA THR A 245 15.15 -11.81 28.72
C THR A 245 13.99 -12.47 29.49
N ALA A 246 13.43 -13.55 28.93
CA ALA A 246 12.91 -14.68 29.71
C ALA A 246 12.84 -15.95 28.85
N HIS A 247 13.81 -16.83 29.07
CA HIS A 247 13.91 -18.19 28.53
C HIS A 247 13.45 -19.15 29.64
N ARG A 248 12.31 -19.82 29.48
CA ARG A 248 11.88 -21.06 30.16
C ARG A 248 10.89 -21.73 29.19
N GLY A 249 11.03 -22.97 28.73
CA GLY A 249 11.64 -24.15 29.34
C GLY A 249 10.51 -25.05 29.84
N ALA A 250 9.87 -25.81 28.96
CA ALA A 250 8.98 -26.91 29.33
C ALA A 250 9.21 -28.09 28.37
N ARG A 251 10.05 -29.02 28.84
CA ARG A 251 10.10 -30.41 28.36
C ARG A 251 8.95 -31.15 29.04
N VAL A 252 8.22 -31.98 28.28
CA VAL A 252 7.48 -33.10 28.84
C VAL A 252 7.94 -34.36 28.10
N CYS A 253 8.77 -35.14 28.78
CA CYS A 253 9.00 -36.55 28.51
C CYS A 253 8.17 -37.34 29.51
N GLY A 254 7.59 -38.46 29.06
CA GLY A 254 7.59 -39.69 29.84
C GLY A 254 6.24 -40.32 30.15
N ALA A 255 5.97 -41.44 29.46
CA ALA A 255 5.50 -42.75 29.95
C ALA A 255 4.46 -43.32 28.97
N ALA A 256 4.74 -44.33 28.14
CA ALA A 256 5.17 -45.72 28.39
C ALA A 256 4.03 -46.68 28.79
N ASP A 257 4.06 -47.84 28.12
CA ASP A 257 3.38 -49.12 28.35
C ASP A 257 1.91 -49.26 27.91
N ALA A 258 1.42 -50.35 27.31
CA ALA A 258 1.91 -51.74 27.13
C ALA A 258 1.30 -52.36 25.84
N ARG A 259 2.07 -53.09 25.02
CA ARG A 259 2.10 -54.57 24.88
C ARG A 259 0.76 -55.31 24.64
N GLY A 260 0.76 -56.16 23.60
CA GLY A 260 -0.14 -57.31 23.40
C GLY A 260 -0.60 -57.39 21.94
N GLY A 261 0.08 -58.14 21.05
CA GLY A 261 -0.31 -59.50 20.63
C GLY A 261 -1.37 -59.43 19.52
N GLY A 262 -1.33 -60.05 18.34
CA GLY A 262 -0.64 -61.20 17.77
C GLY A 262 -1.50 -61.66 16.56
N ALA A 263 -0.96 -62.56 15.73
CA ALA A 263 -1.60 -63.27 14.59
C ALA A 263 -1.92 -62.42 13.32
N ARG A 264 -1.27 -62.65 12.17
CA ARG A 264 -1.33 -63.80 11.23
C ARG A 264 -2.72 -64.07 10.63
N HIS A 265 -2.89 -63.70 9.36
CA HIS A 265 -3.53 -64.45 8.25
C HIS A 265 -3.45 -63.52 7.02
N ARG A 266 -2.64 -63.77 5.96
CA ARG A 266 -2.86 -64.72 4.85
C ARG A 266 -4.33 -65.10 4.66
N SER A 267 -5.00 -64.38 3.77
CA SER A 267 -5.45 -64.86 2.45
C SER A 267 -5.71 -63.66 1.53
#